data_AF-A0A4R5TZH0-F1
#
_entry.id   AF-A0A4R5TZH0-F1
#
_cell.length_a   1.000
_cell.length_b   1.000
_cell.length_c   1.000
_cell.angle_alpha   90.00
_cell.angle_beta   90.00
_cell.angle_gamma   90.00
#
_symmetry.space_group_name_H-M   'P 1'
#
loop_
_entity.id
_entity.type
_entity.pdbx_description
1 polymer ?
#
loop_
_entity_poly.entity_id
_entity_poly.type
_entity_poly.pdbx_seq_one_letter_code
_entity_poly.pdbx_strand_id
1 'polypeptide(L)' 'MNEEDLRRIRIAAADKEAAAFELDHASLTLEEAVVEALRHGEHPALIAEAADLPEPEVVGLSGAPAGVKEIQPE' A
#
# COMPACT_ATOMS: atom_id res chain seq x y z
N MET A 1 7.43 -20.72 29.94
CA MET A 1 7.87 -20.37 28.58
C MET A 1 9.33 -20.77 28.47
N ASN A 2 9.66 -21.67 27.56
CA ASN A 2 11.02 -22.18 27.37
C ASN A 2 11.72 -21.48 26.19
N GLU A 3 12.98 -21.83 25.92
CA GLU A 3 13.75 -21.25 24.81
C GLU A 3 13.16 -21.57 23.43
N GLU A 4 12.47 -22.70 23.30
CA GLU A 4 11.77 -23.08 22.07
C GLU A 4 10.56 -22.18 21.82
N ASP A 5 9.76 -21.88 22.85
CA ASP A 5 8.66 -20.93 22.78
C ASP A 5 9.16 -19.54 22.36
N LEU A 6 10.26 -19.07 22.96
CA LEU A 6 10.90 -17.81 22.60
C LEU A 6 11.38 -17.79 21.15
N ARG A 7 11.98 -18.90 20.68
CA ARG A 7 12.41 -19.03 19.28
C ARG A 7 11.23 -18.98 18.32
N ARG A 8 10.14 -19.70 18.63
CA ARG A 8 8.91 -19.68 17.82
C ARG A 8 8.29 -18.29 17.76
N ILE A 9 8.25 -17.57 18.88
CA ILE A 9 7.77 -16.17 18.92
C ILE A 9 8.61 -15.27 18.02
N ARG A 10 9.95 -15.37 18.06
CA ARG A 10 10.84 -14.55 17.21
C ARG A 10 10.63 -14.83 15.72
N ILE A 11 10.46 -16.10 15.35
CA ILE A 11 10.19 -16.48 13.95
C ILE A 11 8.84 -15.88 13.52
N ALA A 12 7.78 -16.09 14.30
CA ALA A 12 6.47 -15.54 13.98
C ALA A 12 6.46 -14.01 13.91
N ALA A 13 7.27 -13.33 14.73
CA ALA A 13 7.43 -11.88 14.66
C ALA A 13 8.11 -11.43 13.36
N ALA A 14 9.17 -12.12 12.93
CA ALA A 14 9.85 -11.85 11.67
C ALA A 14 8.94 -12.13 10.46
N ASP A 15 8.17 -13.22 10.49
CA ASP A 15 7.21 -13.56 9.43
C ASP A 15 6.11 -12.49 9.32
N LYS A 16 5.62 -12.00 10.46
CA LYS A 16 4.63 -10.91 10.50
C LYS A 16 5.21 -9.62 9.91
N GLU A 17 6.46 -9.29 10.22
CA GLU A 17 7.14 -8.10 9.68
C GLU A 17 7.34 -8.22 8.17
N ALA A 18 7.76 -9.38 7.68
CA ALA A 18 7.88 -9.65 6.25
C ALA A 18 6.54 -9.49 5.51
N ALA A 19 5.46 -10.06 6.06
CA ALA A 19 4.13 -9.91 5.49
C ALA A 19 3.64 -8.44 5.47
N ALA A 20 3.96 -7.66 6.50
CA ALA A 20 3.64 -6.23 6.53
C ALA A 20 4.39 -5.45 5.43
N PHE A 21 5.69 -5.75 5.24
CA PHE A 21 6.48 -5.15 4.17
C PHE A 21 5.92 -5.49 2.77
N GLU A 22 5.56 -6.76 2.53
CA GLU A 22 4.97 -7.19 1.27
C GLU A 22 3.63 -6.48 0.99
N LEU A 23 2.81 -6.28 2.03
CA LEU A 23 1.55 -5.54 1.93
C LEU A 23 1.78 -4.06 1.59
N ASP A 24 2.72 -3.40 2.26
CA ASP A 24 3.08 -2.01 2.00
C ASP A 24 3.56 -1.85 0.54
N HIS A 25 4.41 -2.77 0.09
CA HIS A 25 4.90 -2.80 -1.29
C HIS A 25 3.77 -3.02 -2.32
N ALA A 26 2.87 -3.96 -2.06
CA ALA A 26 1.72 -4.22 -2.92
C ALA A 26 0.78 -3.00 -3.00
N SER A 27 0.58 -2.31 -1.88
CA SER A 27 -0.22 -1.07 -1.81
C SER A 27 0.39 0.02 -2.69
N LEU A 28 1.71 0.25 -2.58
CA LEU A 28 2.42 1.21 -3.43
C LEU A 28 2.33 0.86 -4.93
N THR A 29 2.50 -0.43 -5.27
CA THR A 29 2.39 -0.90 -6.66
C THR A 29 0.99 -0.64 -7.22
N LEU A 30 -0.05 -0.85 -6.42
CA LEU A 30 -1.43 -0.57 -6.81
C LEU A 30 -1.65 0.93 -7.04
N GLU A 31 -1.20 1.78 -6.12
CA GLU A 31 -1.28 3.24 -6.28
C GLU A 31 -0.59 3.73 -7.55
N GLU A 32 0.62 3.23 -7.84
CA GLU A 32 1.37 3.56 -9.07
C GLU A 32 0.59 3.17 -10.33
N ALA A 33 0.02 1.96 -10.37
CA ALA A 33 -0.79 1.50 -11.49
C ALA A 33 -2.06 2.33 -11.68
N VAL A 34 -2.73 2.72 -10.58
CA VAL A 34 -3.90 3.61 -10.62
C VAL A 34 -3.52 4.98 -11.20
N VAL A 35 -2.42 5.57 -10.73
CA VAL A 35 -1.91 6.85 -11.23
C VAL A 35 -1.57 6.77 -12.72
N GLU A 36 -0.95 5.69 -13.16
CA GLU A 36 -0.63 5.47 -14.57
C GLU A 36 -1.90 5.33 -15.43
N ALA A 37 -2.91 4.58 -14.98
CA ALA A 37 -4.19 4.44 -15.67
C ALA A 37 -4.89 5.81 -15.80
N LEU A 38 -4.92 6.61 -14.74
CA LEU A 38 -5.47 7.97 -14.76
C LEU A 38 -4.71 8.88 -15.75
N ARG A 39 -3.38 8.76 -15.82
CA ARG A 39 -2.56 9.49 -16.81
C ARG A 39 -2.84 9.08 -18.25
N HIS A 40 -3.19 7.83 -18.48
CA HIS A 40 -3.63 7.35 -19.79
C HIS A 40 -5.07 7.77 -20.15
N GLY A 41 -5.80 8.39 -19.22
CA GLY A 41 -7.15 8.90 -19.42
C GLY A 41 -8.24 7.86 -19.16
N GLU A 42 -7.92 6.76 -18.48
CA GLU A 42 -8.91 5.77 -18.06
C GLU A 42 -9.93 6.37 -17.09
N HIS A 43 -11.18 5.89 -17.16
CA HIS A 43 -12.26 6.45 -16.35
C HIS A 43 -12.11 6.01 -14.87
N PRO A 44 -12.17 6.93 -13.89
CA PRO A 44 -11.98 6.61 -12.47
C PRO A 44 -12.88 5.48 -11.94
N ALA A 45 -14.16 5.46 -12.30
CA ALA A 45 -15.07 4.37 -11.93
C ALA A 45 -14.59 2.96 -12.38
N LEU A 46 -13.98 2.83 -13.57
CA LEU A 46 -13.49 1.53 -14.06
C LEU A 46 -12.23 1.09 -13.31
N ILE A 47 -11.36 2.04 -13.00
CA ILE A 47 -10.16 1.80 -12.17
C ILE A 47 -10.58 1.40 -10.76
N ALA A 48 -11.56 2.09 -10.18
CA ALA A 48 -12.11 1.81 -8.85
C ALA A 48 -12.68 0.39 -8.75
N GLU A 49 -13.47 -0.03 -9.74
CA GLU A 49 -13.98 -1.40 -9.84
C GLU A 49 -12.84 -2.43 -9.95
N ALA A 50 -11.85 -2.18 -10.81
CA ALA A 50 -10.73 -3.11 -11.02
C ALA A 50 -9.80 -3.23 -9.81
N ALA A 51 -9.61 -2.12 -9.07
CA ALA A 51 -8.75 -2.04 -7.90
C ALA A 51 -9.46 -2.42 -6.59
N ASP A 52 -10.77 -2.66 -6.63
CA ASP A 52 -11.63 -2.78 -5.44
C ASP A 52 -11.43 -1.61 -4.46
N LEU A 53 -11.34 -0.40 -5.02
CA LEU A 53 -11.16 0.85 -4.28
C LEU A 53 -12.39 1.75 -4.45
N PRO A 54 -12.72 2.59 -3.45
CA PRO A 54 -13.71 3.64 -3.62
C PRO A 54 -13.28 4.63 -4.72
N GLU A 55 -14.18 4.96 -5.65
CA GLU A 55 -13.91 5.95 -6.70
C GLU A 55 -13.36 7.30 -6.19
N PRO A 56 -13.81 7.85 -5.03
CA PRO A 56 -13.20 9.05 -4.47
C PRO A 56 -11.71 8.89 -4.12
N GLU A 57 -11.27 7.71 -3.69
CA GLU A 57 -9.86 7.43 -3.38
C GLU A 57 -9.04 7.40 -4.68
N VAL A 58 -9.56 6.76 -5.71
CA VAL A 58 -8.95 6.75 -7.06
C VAL A 58 -8.79 8.17 -7.61
N VAL A 59 -9.84 9.00 -7.51
CA VAL A 59 -9.78 10.40 -7.94
C VAL A 59 -8.76 11.19 -7.12
N GLY A 60 -8.64 10.91 -5.81
CA GLY A 60 -7.64 11.52 -4.94
C GLY A 60 -6.20 11.28 -5.37
N LEU A 61 -5.91 10.11 -5.96
CA LEU A 61 -4.57 9.74 -6.45
C LEU A 61 -4.14 10.54 -7.69
N SER A 62 -5.07 11.15 -8.43
CA SER A 62 -4.74 12.01 -9.58
C SER A 62 -3.99 13.30 -9.23
N GLY A 63 -3.99 13.69 -7.94
CA GLY A 63 -3.54 15.01 -7.47
C GLY A 63 -2.16 15.09 -6.82
N ALA A 64 -1.43 13.98 -6.62
CA ALA A 64 -0.10 14.03 -6.00
C ALA A 64 0.84 12.93 -6.52
N PRO A 65 2.13 13.24 -6.82
CA PRO A 65 3.14 12.21 -6.84
C PRO A 65 3.23 11.62 -5.41
N ALA A 66 3.08 10.31 -5.29
CA ALA A 66 3.38 9.57 -4.07
C ALA A 66 4.87 9.78 -3.74
N GLY A 67 5.18 10.83 -2.97
CA GLY A 67 6.57 11.24 -2.80
C GLY A 67 6.82 12.48 -1.94
N VAL A 68 5.82 13.02 -1.23
CA VAL A 68 6.04 14.02 -0.17
C VAL A 68 4.97 13.87 0.91
N LYS A 69 5.15 12.89 1.81
CA LYS A 69 4.73 13.12 3.21
C LYS A 69 5.71 14.16 3.73
N GLU A 70 5.31 15.44 3.74
CA GLU A 70 6.03 16.49 4.45
C GLU A 70 6.24 16.04 5.90
N ILE A 71 7.49 15.75 6.25
CA ILE A 71 7.94 15.66 7.63
C ILE A 71 7.71 17.03 8.28
N GLN A 72 6.68 17.15 9.11
CA GLN A 72 6.52 18.31 9.99
C GLN A 72 7.61 18.25 11.07
N PRO A 73 8.54 19.21 11.15
CA PRO A 73 9.42 19.33 12.30
C PRO A 73 8.63 19.88 13.50
N GLU A 74 8.88 19.29 14.68
CA GLU A 74 8.32 19.70 15.98
C GLU A 74 8.63 21.15 16.36
#